data_AF-K0RF14-F1
#
_entry.id   AF-K0RF14-F1
#
_cell.length_a   1.000
_cell.length_b   1.000
_cell.length_c   1.000
_cell.angle_alpha   90.00
_cell.angle_beta   90.00
_cell.angle_gamma   90.00
#
_symmetry.space_group_name_H-M   'P 1'
#
loop_
_entity.id
_entity.type
_entity.pdbx_description
1 polymer ?
#
loop_
_entity_poly.entity_id
_entity_poly.type
_entity_poly.pdbx_seq_one_letter_code
_entity_poly.pdbx_strand_id
1 'polypeptide(L)'
;MRRPSCLADKRGTLSRAAGLAGMRHMLSADEQLSQAVCRGKPGDFSVASMRQSGINGFEQDDKKIFKDLVESADLGNRDACYALWNCYIEGSGVERDMNLAKYWCQVAALRGCSASRVELANFDLKARDPESAVRHLMISCRQGNDDGLNFLGRLYRVGLKRKDPCVTKDQYAEALRSHKKCADSMKSDSRAAAVAFARSLKSMFSSDFGFFFDDPNAVESRDDD
;
A
#
# COMPACT_ATOMS: atom_id res chain seq x y z
N MET A 1 -17.66 25.93 57.40
CA MET A 1 -18.20 26.90 56.41
C MET A 1 -17.53 26.68 55.06
N ARG A 2 -18.26 26.89 53.94
CA ARG A 2 -17.82 27.22 52.55
C ARG A 2 -16.71 26.38 51.84
N ARG A 3 -17.10 25.74 50.72
CA ARG A 3 -16.33 25.67 49.45
C ARG A 3 -16.49 27.03 48.71
N PRO A 4 -15.62 27.50 47.75
CA PRO A 4 -15.39 26.96 46.39
C PRO A 4 -13.93 27.14 45.86
N SER A 5 -13.62 27.13 44.55
CA SER A 5 -13.54 25.96 43.64
C SER A 5 -12.82 26.26 42.29
N CYS A 6 -11.75 25.52 41.94
CA CYS A 6 -11.11 25.51 40.60
C CYS A 6 -10.35 24.16 40.42
N LEU A 7 -10.52 23.30 39.40
CA LEU A 7 -11.18 23.34 38.07
C LEU A 7 -10.33 23.85 36.88
N ALA A 8 -9.16 23.22 36.67
CA ALA A 8 -8.42 23.05 35.40
C ALA A 8 -7.30 22.00 35.65
N ASP A 9 -6.83 21.15 34.74
CA ASP A 9 -7.24 20.83 33.37
C ASP A 9 -6.97 19.32 33.12
N LYS A 10 -7.91 18.58 32.52
CA LYS A 10 -7.78 17.13 32.25
C LYS A 10 -8.22 16.75 30.82
N ARG A 11 -8.09 17.66 29.85
CA ARG A 11 -8.53 17.41 28.46
C ARG A 11 -7.40 17.06 27.46
N GLY A 12 -6.13 17.04 27.89
CA GLY A 12 -4.98 16.85 26.99
C GLY A 12 -4.51 15.41 26.72
N THR A 13 -4.77 14.44 27.60
CA THR A 13 -4.06 13.14 27.58
C THR A 13 -4.78 11.99 26.88
N LEU A 14 -6.12 12.00 26.81
CA LEU A 14 -6.90 10.89 26.24
C LEU A 14 -6.70 10.70 24.72
N SER A 15 -6.39 11.78 23.98
CA SER A 15 -6.17 11.71 22.52
C SER A 15 -4.91 10.91 22.13
N ARG A 16 -3.84 10.98 22.95
CA ARG A 16 -2.61 10.19 22.72
C ARG A 16 -2.81 8.70 23.03
N ALA A 17 -3.61 8.36 24.04
CA ALA A 17 -3.85 6.96 24.43
C ALA A 17 -4.63 6.17 23.36
N ALA A 18 -5.65 6.79 22.74
CA ALA A 18 -6.42 6.15 21.67
C ALA A 18 -5.56 5.83 20.43
N GLY A 19 -4.65 6.73 20.05
CA GLY A 19 -3.71 6.50 18.95
C GLY A 19 -2.73 5.36 19.21
N LEU A 20 -2.27 5.21 20.46
CA LEU A 20 -1.36 4.13 20.87
C LEU A 20 -2.05 2.75 20.89
N ALA A 21 -3.32 2.67 21.27
CA ALA A 21 -4.08 1.42 21.23
C ALA A 21 -4.22 0.87 19.79
N GLY A 22 -4.60 1.72 18.83
CA GLY A 22 -4.66 1.34 17.42
C GLY A 22 -3.29 0.94 16.84
N MET A 23 -2.21 1.65 17.22
CA MET A 23 -0.85 1.27 16.85
C MET A 23 -0.45 -0.13 17.36
N ARG A 24 -0.86 -0.51 18.58
CA ARG A 24 -0.51 -1.81 19.17
C ARG A 24 -1.10 -2.99 18.39
N HIS A 25 -2.35 -2.88 17.94
CA HIS A 25 -2.99 -3.91 17.11
C HIS A 25 -2.37 -3.99 15.71
N MET A 26 -2.00 -2.87 15.09
CA MET A 26 -1.35 -2.88 13.76
C MET A 26 0.09 -3.41 13.79
N LEU A 27 0.87 -3.07 14.82
CA LEU A 27 2.20 -3.68 15.01
C LEU A 27 2.08 -5.21 15.20
N SER A 28 1.08 -5.68 15.94
CA SER A 28 0.83 -7.13 16.03
C SER A 28 0.40 -7.77 14.70
N ALA A 29 -0.18 -7.02 13.76
CA ALA A 29 -0.57 -7.56 12.45
C ALA A 29 0.65 -7.76 11.54
N ASP A 30 1.60 -6.82 11.54
CA ASP A 30 2.88 -7.00 10.83
C ASP A 30 3.76 -8.06 11.51
N GLU A 31 3.72 -8.18 12.84
CA GLU A 31 4.39 -9.26 13.58
C GLU A 31 3.75 -10.64 13.29
N GLN A 32 2.42 -10.73 13.25
CA GLN A 32 1.70 -11.95 12.84
C GLN A 32 2.02 -12.33 11.40
N LEU A 33 2.11 -11.35 10.49
CA LEU A 33 2.45 -11.57 9.09
C LEU A 33 3.90 -12.02 8.93
N SER A 34 4.83 -11.43 9.69
CA SER A 34 6.23 -11.89 9.80
C SER A 34 6.30 -13.34 10.32
N GLN A 35 5.60 -13.64 11.42
CA GLN A 35 5.51 -15.01 11.95
C GLN A 35 4.85 -15.97 10.95
N ALA A 36 3.87 -15.53 10.15
CA ALA A 36 3.23 -16.35 9.13
C ALA A 36 4.19 -16.66 7.97
N VAL A 37 4.96 -15.67 7.50
CA VAL A 37 6.02 -15.85 6.50
C VAL A 37 7.13 -16.78 7.02
N CYS A 38 7.49 -16.70 8.30
CA CYS A 38 8.47 -17.62 8.91
C CYS A 38 7.92 -19.04 9.16
N ARG A 39 6.61 -19.19 9.45
CA ARG A 39 5.96 -20.49 9.69
C ARG A 39 5.58 -21.20 8.39
N GLY A 40 5.24 -20.46 7.35
CA GLY A 40 5.18 -20.96 5.97
C GLY A 40 6.61 -21.22 5.49
N LYS A 41 7.16 -22.37 5.88
CA LYS A 41 8.59 -22.68 5.78
C LYS A 41 9.15 -22.34 4.38
N PRO A 42 10.18 -21.48 4.26
CA PRO A 42 10.83 -21.21 2.98
C PRO A 42 11.63 -22.42 2.44
N GLY A 43 11.67 -23.55 3.16
CA GLY A 43 12.39 -24.76 2.76
C GLY A 43 11.75 -25.54 1.60
N ASP A 44 10.42 -25.55 1.52
CA ASP A 44 9.69 -26.21 0.41
C ASP A 44 9.71 -25.34 -0.86
N PHE A 45 10.03 -24.06 -0.68
CA PHE A 45 10.00 -22.98 -1.66
C PHE A 45 11.39 -22.35 -1.80
N SER A 46 12.43 -23.18 -1.96
CA SER A 46 13.78 -22.65 -2.15
C SER A 46 13.80 -21.76 -3.39
N VAL A 47 14.37 -20.56 -3.26
CA VAL A 47 14.44 -19.58 -4.35
C VAL A 47 15.19 -20.18 -5.57
N ALA A 48 16.13 -21.08 -5.33
CA ALA A 48 16.78 -21.89 -6.37
C ALA A 48 15.81 -22.79 -7.14
N SER A 49 14.86 -23.46 -6.46
CA SER A 49 13.81 -24.25 -7.10
C SER A 49 12.81 -23.36 -7.87
N MET A 50 12.45 -22.18 -7.34
CA MET A 50 11.61 -21.20 -8.07
C MET A 50 12.29 -20.70 -9.36
N ARG A 51 13.60 -20.43 -9.31
CA ARG A 51 14.44 -20.07 -10.47
C ARG A 51 14.54 -21.20 -11.51
N GLN A 52 14.02 -22.40 -11.24
CA GLN A 52 13.99 -23.55 -12.17
C GLN A 52 12.57 -23.92 -12.60
N SER A 53 11.57 -23.86 -11.71
CA SER A 53 10.19 -24.24 -12.01
C SER A 53 9.41 -23.21 -12.83
N GLY A 54 9.76 -21.92 -12.73
CA GLY A 54 9.03 -20.83 -13.37
C GLY A 54 9.47 -20.44 -14.78
N ILE A 55 9.88 -21.39 -15.64
CA ILE A 55 10.52 -21.05 -16.93
C ILE A 55 10.03 -21.88 -18.13
N ASN A 56 8.71 -22.07 -18.25
CA ASN A 56 8.09 -22.69 -19.42
C ASN A 56 7.39 -21.64 -20.30
N GLY A 57 7.86 -21.46 -21.54
CA GLY A 57 7.22 -20.62 -22.56
C GLY A 57 7.87 -19.25 -22.84
N PHE A 58 8.78 -18.77 -21.99
CA PHE A 58 9.45 -17.47 -22.18
C PHE A 58 10.50 -17.45 -23.30
N GLU A 59 10.68 -16.28 -23.94
CA GLU A 59 11.87 -15.94 -24.74
C GLU A 59 13.10 -15.73 -23.83
N GLN A 60 14.30 -15.68 -24.40
CA GLN A 60 15.54 -15.80 -23.60
C GLN A 60 15.76 -14.63 -22.62
N ASP A 61 15.22 -13.45 -22.92
CA ASP A 61 15.38 -12.23 -22.12
C ASP A 61 14.38 -12.11 -20.97
N ASP A 62 13.12 -12.53 -21.15
CA ASP A 62 12.15 -12.60 -20.04
C ASP A 62 12.65 -13.53 -18.91
N LYS A 63 13.37 -14.59 -19.26
CA LYS A 63 14.01 -15.52 -18.31
C LYS A 63 15.13 -14.85 -17.50
N LYS A 64 15.74 -13.78 -18.02
CA LYS A 64 16.67 -12.93 -17.26
C LYS A 64 15.88 -11.99 -16.35
N ILE A 65 14.90 -11.27 -16.90
CA ILE A 65 14.04 -10.34 -16.14
C ILE A 65 13.44 -11.03 -14.90
N PHE A 66 12.91 -12.25 -15.04
CA PHE A 66 12.39 -13.00 -13.90
C PHE A 66 13.46 -13.34 -12.84
N LYS A 67 14.68 -13.72 -13.25
CA LYS A 67 15.79 -13.99 -12.33
C LYS A 67 16.27 -12.71 -11.63
N ASP A 68 16.36 -11.61 -12.36
CA ASP A 68 16.79 -10.31 -11.83
C ASP A 68 15.75 -9.74 -10.86
N LEU A 69 14.46 -9.97 -11.10
CA LEU A 69 13.38 -9.69 -10.16
C LEU A 69 13.48 -10.56 -8.89
N VAL A 70 13.76 -11.85 -9.02
CA VAL A 70 13.99 -12.75 -7.87
C VAL A 70 15.19 -12.29 -7.04
N GLU A 71 16.32 -11.96 -7.66
CA GLU A 71 17.51 -11.46 -6.96
C GLU A 71 17.27 -10.10 -6.31
N SER A 72 16.57 -9.20 -6.99
CA SER A 72 16.13 -7.92 -6.42
C SER A 72 15.21 -8.13 -5.21
N ALA A 73 14.32 -9.12 -5.25
CA ALA A 73 13.44 -9.47 -4.14
C ALA A 73 14.20 -10.12 -2.97
N ASP A 74 15.23 -10.93 -3.23
CA ASP A 74 16.16 -11.44 -2.21
C ASP A 74 16.89 -10.28 -1.50
N LEU A 75 17.39 -9.30 -2.27
CA LEU A 75 18.03 -8.07 -1.78
C LEU A 75 17.07 -7.11 -1.02
N GLY A 76 15.79 -7.44 -0.93
CA GLY A 76 14.81 -6.66 -0.18
C GLY A 76 14.02 -5.63 -0.99
N ASN A 77 14.18 -5.60 -2.32
CA ASN A 77 13.40 -4.70 -3.16
C ASN A 77 11.91 -5.08 -3.12
N ARG A 78 11.14 -4.20 -2.48
CA ARG A 78 9.68 -4.28 -2.29
C ARG A 78 8.92 -4.33 -3.61
N ASP A 79 9.38 -3.57 -4.60
CA ASP A 79 8.68 -3.39 -5.87
C ASP A 79 8.95 -4.61 -6.78
N ALA A 80 10.14 -5.20 -6.69
CA ALA A 80 10.44 -6.50 -7.29
C ALA A 80 9.57 -7.63 -6.69
N CYS A 81 9.34 -7.64 -5.37
CA CYS A 81 8.41 -8.60 -4.74
C CYS A 81 6.98 -8.48 -5.28
N TYR A 82 6.55 -7.26 -5.61
CA TYR A 82 5.23 -7.01 -6.19
C TYR A 82 5.16 -7.41 -7.68
N ALA A 83 6.23 -7.20 -8.44
CA ALA A 83 6.34 -7.71 -9.80
C ALA A 83 6.29 -9.25 -9.84
N LEU A 84 6.98 -9.94 -8.93
CA LEU A 84 6.87 -11.40 -8.80
C LEU A 84 5.43 -11.86 -8.48
N TRP A 85 4.72 -11.14 -7.60
CA TRP A 85 3.29 -11.41 -7.36
C TRP A 85 2.46 -11.33 -8.64
N ASN A 86 2.67 -10.31 -9.50
CA ASN A 86 2.00 -10.22 -10.81
C ASN A 86 2.31 -11.44 -11.69
N CYS A 87 3.59 -11.80 -11.84
CA CYS A 87 4.01 -12.95 -12.67
C CYS A 87 3.28 -14.24 -12.27
N TYR A 88 3.21 -14.56 -10.98
CA TYR A 88 2.51 -15.75 -10.47
C TYR A 88 0.97 -15.67 -10.56
N ILE A 89 0.38 -14.46 -10.55
CA ILE A 89 -1.08 -14.27 -10.71
C ILE A 89 -1.49 -14.41 -12.17
N GLU A 90 -0.77 -13.78 -13.09
CA GLU A 90 -1.09 -13.78 -14.52
C GLU A 90 -0.74 -15.13 -15.15
N GLY A 91 0.30 -15.80 -14.65
CA GLY A 91 0.92 -16.93 -15.34
C GLY A 91 1.83 -16.47 -16.48
N SER A 92 2.34 -15.23 -16.40
CA SER A 92 3.21 -14.62 -17.40
C SER A 92 4.58 -15.32 -17.36
N GLY A 93 4.70 -16.38 -18.17
CA GLY A 93 5.89 -17.25 -18.37
C GLY A 93 6.32 -18.12 -17.17
N VAL A 94 5.61 -18.00 -16.05
CA VAL A 94 5.70 -18.84 -14.86
C VAL A 94 4.40 -19.63 -14.74
N GLU A 95 4.43 -20.88 -14.27
CA GLU A 95 3.18 -21.59 -13.98
C GLU A 95 2.40 -20.86 -12.87
N ARG A 96 1.09 -20.63 -13.12
CA ARG A 96 0.24 -19.82 -12.26
C ARG A 96 0.00 -20.51 -10.90
N ASP A 97 0.72 -20.07 -9.87
CA ASP A 97 0.56 -20.55 -8.49
C ASP A 97 0.08 -19.42 -7.57
N MET A 98 -1.16 -19.57 -7.08
CA MET A 98 -1.82 -18.61 -6.19
C MET A 98 -1.23 -18.59 -4.77
N ASN A 99 -0.58 -19.67 -4.32
CA ASN A 99 0.09 -19.76 -3.02
C ASN A 99 1.44 -19.02 -3.07
N LEU A 100 2.23 -19.26 -4.12
CA LEU A 100 3.47 -18.51 -4.39
C LEU A 100 3.19 -17.02 -4.59
N ALA A 101 2.13 -16.67 -5.34
CA ALA A 101 1.65 -15.30 -5.42
C ALA A 101 1.35 -14.73 -4.03
N LYS A 102 0.52 -15.40 -3.20
CA LYS A 102 0.18 -14.90 -1.86
C LYS A 102 1.42 -14.73 -0.98
N TYR A 103 2.41 -15.63 -1.06
CA TYR A 103 3.69 -15.51 -0.37
C TYR A 103 4.46 -14.23 -0.76
N TRP A 104 4.71 -14.01 -2.06
CA TRP A 104 5.41 -12.81 -2.53
C TRP A 104 4.65 -11.51 -2.19
N CYS A 105 3.32 -11.55 -2.21
CA CYS A 105 2.45 -10.46 -1.77
C CYS A 105 2.61 -10.18 -0.25
N GLN A 106 2.72 -11.20 0.58
CA GLN A 106 3.01 -11.07 2.02
C GLN A 106 4.40 -10.47 2.26
N VAL A 107 5.43 -10.96 1.56
CA VAL A 107 6.80 -10.42 1.67
C VAL A 107 6.86 -8.95 1.25
N ALA A 108 6.18 -8.57 0.16
CA ALA A 108 6.06 -7.18 -0.28
C ALA A 108 5.32 -6.30 0.75
N ALA A 109 4.22 -6.81 1.33
CA ALA A 109 3.45 -6.11 2.36
C ALA A 109 4.27 -5.89 3.64
N LEU A 110 5.06 -6.88 4.08
CA LEU A 110 5.97 -6.76 5.23
C LEU A 110 7.05 -5.70 4.99
N ARG A 111 7.55 -5.62 3.76
CA ARG A 111 8.49 -4.57 3.28
C ARG A 111 7.78 -3.22 3.01
N GLY A 112 6.55 -3.06 3.48
CA GLY A 112 5.80 -1.81 3.45
C GLY A 112 5.13 -1.49 2.12
N CYS A 113 4.85 -2.46 1.25
CA CYS A 113 4.10 -2.21 0.03
C CYS A 113 2.62 -2.00 0.35
N SER A 114 2.15 -0.76 0.15
CA SER A 114 0.75 -0.40 0.38
C SER A 114 -0.18 -1.08 -0.63
N ALA A 115 0.25 -1.22 -1.89
CA ALA A 115 -0.47 -1.94 -2.94
C ALA A 115 -0.62 -3.43 -2.59
N SER A 116 0.46 -4.12 -2.19
CA SER A 116 0.37 -5.54 -1.80
C SER A 116 -0.56 -5.77 -0.60
N ARG A 117 -0.68 -4.81 0.32
CA ARG A 117 -1.70 -4.88 1.40
C ARG A 117 -3.14 -4.78 0.88
N VAL A 118 -3.41 -4.04 -0.19
CA VAL A 118 -4.72 -4.03 -0.87
C VAL A 118 -5.02 -5.42 -1.46
N GLU A 119 -4.01 -6.06 -2.03
CA GLU A 119 -4.16 -7.38 -2.64
C GLU A 119 -4.27 -8.53 -1.63
N LEU A 120 -3.57 -8.46 -0.49
CA LEU A 120 -3.84 -9.36 0.63
C LEU A 120 -5.29 -9.24 1.12
N ALA A 121 -5.85 -8.03 1.17
CA ALA A 121 -7.26 -7.85 1.49
C ALA A 121 -8.19 -8.49 0.44
N ASN A 122 -7.85 -8.44 -0.85
CA ASN A 122 -8.56 -9.19 -1.90
C ASN A 122 -8.50 -10.72 -1.66
N PHE A 123 -7.34 -11.26 -1.27
CA PHE A 123 -7.20 -12.68 -0.94
C PHE A 123 -8.02 -13.09 0.28
N ASP A 124 -7.99 -12.30 1.36
CA ASP A 124 -8.67 -12.66 2.60
C ASP A 124 -10.20 -12.52 2.47
N LEU A 125 -10.70 -11.55 1.70
CA LEU A 125 -12.12 -11.48 1.32
C LEU A 125 -12.57 -12.69 0.50
N LYS A 126 -11.73 -13.20 -0.43
CA LYS A 126 -12.00 -14.46 -1.15
C LYS A 126 -12.03 -15.66 -0.20
N ALA A 127 -11.17 -15.67 0.82
CA ALA A 127 -11.15 -16.66 1.90
C ALA A 127 -12.29 -16.49 2.94
N ARG A 128 -13.18 -15.50 2.75
CA ARG A 128 -14.28 -15.13 3.67
C ARG A 128 -13.83 -14.62 5.04
N ASP A 129 -12.61 -14.08 5.15
CA ASP A 129 -12.13 -13.34 6.32
C ASP A 129 -12.15 -11.82 6.04
N PRO A 130 -13.25 -11.12 6.33
CA PRO A 130 -13.32 -9.67 6.18
C PRO A 130 -12.52 -8.93 7.26
N GLU A 131 -12.21 -9.54 8.40
CA GLU A 131 -11.50 -8.85 9.50
C GLU A 131 -10.01 -8.68 9.20
N SER A 132 -9.36 -9.73 8.67
CA SER A 132 -7.98 -9.63 8.14
C SER A 132 -7.91 -8.64 6.99
N ALA A 133 -8.86 -8.69 6.06
CA ALA A 133 -8.91 -7.75 4.95
C ALA A 133 -9.03 -6.29 5.40
N VAL A 134 -9.92 -5.99 6.35
CA VAL A 134 -10.05 -4.64 6.92
C VAL A 134 -8.76 -4.21 7.63
N ARG A 135 -8.08 -5.10 8.37
CA ARG A 135 -6.77 -4.80 8.97
C ARG A 135 -5.73 -4.41 7.91
N HIS A 136 -5.60 -5.17 6.81
CA HIS A 136 -4.66 -4.85 5.74
C HIS A 136 -4.98 -3.51 5.05
N LEU A 137 -6.26 -3.22 4.79
CA LEU A 137 -6.69 -1.93 4.22
C LEU A 137 -6.44 -0.75 5.16
N MET A 138 -6.67 -0.90 6.47
CA MET A 138 -6.39 0.15 7.46
C MET A 138 -4.91 0.53 7.47
N ILE A 139 -3.99 -0.43 7.35
CA ILE A 139 -2.55 -0.15 7.28
C ILE A 139 -2.19 0.50 5.93
N SER A 140 -2.78 0.05 4.81
CA SER A 140 -2.58 0.68 3.50
C SER A 140 -3.06 2.15 3.47
N CYS A 141 -4.23 2.45 4.06
CA CYS A 141 -4.72 3.83 4.25
C CYS A 141 -3.75 4.68 5.09
N ARG A 142 -3.13 4.08 6.13
CA ARG A 142 -2.10 4.73 6.97
C ARG A 142 -0.78 4.96 6.23
N GLN A 143 -0.55 4.32 5.09
CA GLN A 143 0.58 4.61 4.20
C GLN A 143 0.24 5.67 3.14
N GLY A 144 -0.98 6.24 3.15
CA GLY A 144 -1.41 7.24 2.17
C GLY A 144 -1.76 6.65 0.80
N ASN A 145 -2.20 5.39 0.74
CA ASN A 145 -2.64 4.75 -0.50
C ASN A 145 -4.16 4.94 -0.69
N ASP A 146 -4.51 5.59 -1.80
CA ASP A 146 -5.90 5.90 -2.20
C ASP A 146 -6.72 4.65 -2.56
N ASP A 147 -6.12 3.61 -3.17
CA ASP A 147 -6.82 2.36 -3.51
C ASP A 147 -7.30 1.62 -2.26
N GLY A 148 -6.45 1.60 -1.22
CA GLY A 148 -6.82 1.06 0.09
C GLY A 148 -8.01 1.79 0.69
N LEU A 149 -8.06 3.11 0.58
CA LEU A 149 -9.16 3.95 1.06
C LEU A 149 -10.45 3.74 0.24
N ASN A 150 -10.32 3.70 -1.08
CA ASN A 150 -11.42 3.44 -2.01
C ASN A 150 -12.04 2.05 -1.78
N PHE A 151 -11.22 1.03 -1.54
CA PHE A 151 -11.69 -0.32 -1.25
C PHE A 151 -12.37 -0.39 0.13
N LEU A 152 -11.80 0.22 1.17
CA LEU A 152 -12.46 0.29 2.49
C LEU A 152 -13.82 1.01 2.40
N GLY A 153 -13.91 2.08 1.61
CA GLY A 153 -15.17 2.79 1.33
C GLY A 153 -16.19 1.93 0.55
N ARG A 154 -15.72 1.02 -0.32
CA ARG A 154 -16.57 0.02 -1.00
C ARG A 154 -17.12 -1.00 0.01
N LEU A 155 -16.28 -1.54 0.89
CA LEU A 155 -16.68 -2.50 1.94
C LEU A 155 -17.70 -1.88 2.90
N TYR A 156 -17.45 -0.67 3.40
CA TYR A 156 -18.40 0.06 4.27
C TYR A 156 -19.77 0.24 3.61
N ARG A 157 -19.80 0.63 2.32
CA ARG A 157 -21.04 0.80 1.56
C ARG A 157 -21.81 -0.51 1.32
N VAL A 158 -21.10 -1.62 1.11
CA VAL A 158 -21.70 -2.96 0.97
C VAL A 158 -22.25 -3.45 2.31
N GLY A 159 -21.52 -3.25 3.41
CA GLY A 159 -21.97 -3.58 4.76
C GLY A 159 -23.24 -2.83 5.17
N LEU A 160 -23.30 -1.52 4.91
CA LEU A 160 -24.52 -0.71 5.12
C LEU A 160 -25.73 -1.24 4.35
N LYS A 161 -25.55 -1.67 3.10
CA LYS A 161 -26.63 -2.29 2.29
C LYS A 161 -27.10 -3.64 2.86
N ARG A 162 -26.17 -4.43 3.41
CA ARG A 162 -26.45 -5.74 4.02
C ARG A 162 -27.02 -5.67 5.44
N LYS A 163 -26.90 -4.51 6.10
CA LYS A 163 -27.11 -4.30 7.56
C LYS A 163 -26.09 -5.00 8.48
N ASP A 164 -25.17 -5.78 7.93
CA ASP A 164 -24.02 -6.37 8.62
C ASP A 164 -22.73 -5.62 8.22
N PRO A 165 -22.30 -4.59 8.97
CA PRO A 165 -21.14 -3.78 8.63
C PRO A 165 -19.83 -4.46 9.03
N CYS A 166 -19.13 -5.08 8.07
CA CYS A 166 -17.76 -5.57 8.25
C CYS A 166 -16.75 -4.46 8.62
N VAL A 167 -17.07 -3.20 8.29
CA VAL A 167 -16.30 -2.00 8.63
C VAL A 167 -17.19 -1.12 9.50
N THR A 168 -16.75 -0.80 10.70
CA THR A 168 -17.47 0.14 11.57
C THR A 168 -17.27 1.58 11.10
N LYS A 169 -18.23 2.45 11.44
CA LYS A 169 -18.14 3.90 11.15
C LYS A 169 -16.85 4.51 11.73
N ASP A 170 -16.42 4.05 12.91
CA ASP A 170 -15.23 4.56 13.60
C ASP A 170 -13.92 4.13 12.93
N GLN A 171 -13.84 2.88 12.46
CA GLN A 171 -12.72 2.39 11.64
C GLN A 171 -12.59 3.19 10.34
N TYR A 172 -13.70 3.38 9.61
CA TYR A 172 -13.68 4.17 8.38
C TYR A 172 -13.28 5.64 8.63
N ALA A 173 -13.74 6.23 9.73
CA ALA A 173 -13.33 7.56 10.15
C ALA A 173 -11.85 7.62 10.58
N GLU A 174 -11.28 6.55 11.17
CA GLU A 174 -9.85 6.45 11.47
C GLU A 174 -9.00 6.32 10.20
N ALA A 175 -9.44 5.55 9.21
CA ALA A 175 -8.77 5.44 7.91
C ALA A 175 -8.65 6.82 7.25
N LEU A 176 -9.75 7.56 7.16
CA LEU A 176 -9.79 8.92 6.62
C LEU A 176 -8.87 9.89 7.38
N ARG A 177 -8.86 9.84 8.71
CA ARG A 177 -7.93 10.66 9.54
C ARG A 177 -6.47 10.30 9.29
N SER A 178 -6.16 9.01 9.16
CA SER A 178 -4.80 8.51 8.92
C SER A 178 -4.31 8.90 7.53
N HIS A 179 -5.14 8.68 6.50
CA HIS A 179 -4.86 9.06 5.12
C HIS A 179 -4.63 10.57 4.99
N LYS A 180 -5.52 11.38 5.58
CA LYS A 180 -5.36 12.84 5.62
C LYS A 180 -4.06 13.25 6.33
N LYS A 181 -3.70 12.61 7.44
CA LYS A 181 -2.44 12.90 8.16
C LYS A 181 -1.21 12.64 7.26
N CYS A 182 -1.22 11.57 6.47
CA CYS A 182 -0.17 11.32 5.48
C CYS A 182 -0.14 12.41 4.40
N ALA A 183 -1.28 12.73 3.80
CA ALA A 183 -1.39 13.81 2.82
C ALA A 183 -0.94 15.18 3.37
N ASP A 184 -1.26 15.48 4.63
CA ASP A 184 -0.81 16.68 5.33
C ASP A 184 0.71 16.65 5.60
N SER A 185 1.30 15.50 5.94
CA SER A 185 2.75 15.35 6.11
C SER A 185 3.57 15.41 4.82
N MET A 186 2.95 15.19 3.66
CA MET A 186 3.58 15.38 2.34
C MET A 186 3.55 16.84 1.87
N LYS A 187 2.86 17.74 2.57
CA LYS A 187 2.89 19.17 2.28
C LYS A 187 4.22 19.73 2.77
N SER A 188 4.99 20.26 1.82
CA SER A 188 6.21 21.00 2.08
C SER A 188 6.04 22.43 1.59
N ASP A 189 6.42 23.41 2.40
CA ASP A 189 6.27 24.83 2.08
C ASP A 189 7.05 25.22 0.82
N SER A 190 8.20 24.58 0.56
CA SER A 190 8.96 24.76 -0.69
C SER A 190 8.21 24.23 -1.90
N ARG A 191 7.53 23.07 -1.79
CA ARG A 191 6.66 22.53 -2.85
C ARG A 191 5.43 23.41 -3.08
N ALA A 192 4.83 23.95 -2.01
CA ALA A 192 3.71 24.88 -2.10
C ALA A 192 4.13 26.20 -2.78
N ALA A 193 5.30 26.75 -2.41
CA ALA A 193 5.89 27.92 -3.04
C ALA A 193 6.24 27.67 -4.52
N ALA A 194 6.83 26.52 -4.85
CA ALA A 194 7.13 26.15 -6.24
C ALA A 194 5.85 26.02 -7.10
N VAL A 195 4.79 25.42 -6.57
CA VAL A 195 3.48 25.33 -7.27
C VAL A 195 2.81 26.71 -7.38
N ALA A 196 2.94 27.58 -6.38
CA ALA A 196 2.44 28.95 -6.45
C ALA A 196 3.20 29.77 -7.50
N PHE A 197 4.53 29.63 -7.55
CA PHE A 197 5.40 30.26 -8.54
C PHE A 197 5.09 29.74 -9.96
N ALA A 198 4.99 28.42 -10.16
CA ALA A 198 4.61 27.84 -11.45
C ALA A 198 3.22 28.29 -11.93
N ARG A 199 2.23 28.41 -11.02
CA ARG A 199 0.92 28.98 -11.34
C ARG A 199 1.02 30.46 -11.71
N SER A 200 1.87 31.22 -11.02
CA SER A 200 2.12 32.63 -11.30
C SER A 200 2.75 32.82 -12.68
N LEU A 201 3.78 32.03 -13.03
CA LEU A 201 4.36 31.98 -14.37
C LEU A 201 3.30 31.61 -15.42
N LYS A 202 2.51 30.55 -15.22
CA LYS A 202 1.43 30.18 -16.16
C LYS A 202 0.39 31.29 -16.35
N SER A 203 0.15 32.12 -15.33
CA SER A 203 -0.71 33.32 -15.47
C SER A 203 -0.03 34.51 -16.15
N MET A 204 1.29 34.70 -15.99
CA MET A 204 2.04 35.77 -16.67
C MET A 204 2.23 35.51 -18.16
N PHE A 205 2.42 34.25 -18.55
CA PHE A 205 2.68 33.86 -19.95
C PHE A 205 1.44 33.36 -20.70
N SER A 206 0.24 33.56 -20.14
CA SER A 206 -1.03 33.07 -20.70
C SER A 206 -1.49 33.78 -21.99
N SER A 207 -0.75 34.76 -22.52
CA SER A 207 -1.13 35.52 -23.73
C SER A 207 -0.33 35.19 -25.00
N ASP A 208 0.93 34.71 -24.90
CA ASP A 208 1.84 34.72 -26.07
C ASP A 208 2.63 33.42 -26.35
N PHE A 209 2.58 32.39 -25.50
CA PHE A 209 3.28 31.11 -25.74
C PHE A 209 2.39 29.88 -25.56
N GLY A 210 1.44 29.71 -26.48
CA GLY A 210 0.85 28.40 -26.75
C GLY A 210 1.87 27.48 -27.46
N PHE A 211 1.81 26.16 -27.19
CA PHE A 211 2.73 25.11 -27.67
C PHE A 211 4.16 25.10 -27.07
N PHE A 212 4.30 24.60 -25.83
CA PHE A 212 5.46 23.75 -25.47
C PHE A 212 5.29 22.90 -24.19
N PHE A 213 4.47 23.34 -23.22
CA PHE A 213 4.55 22.85 -21.83
C PHE A 213 3.33 22.06 -21.29
N ASP A 214 2.48 21.51 -22.15
CA ASP A 214 1.30 20.71 -21.74
C ASP A 214 1.44 19.19 -22.01
N ASP A 215 2.66 18.63 -21.89
CA ASP A 215 2.83 17.18 -21.72
C ASP A 215 3.86 16.83 -20.61
N PRO A 216 3.40 16.36 -19.43
CA PRO A 216 4.28 15.93 -18.34
C PRO A 216 4.90 14.53 -18.56
N ASN A 217 4.58 13.82 -19.65
CA ASN A 217 5.07 12.47 -19.97
C ASN A 217 6.03 12.42 -21.17
N ALA A 218 6.54 13.55 -21.67
CA ALA A 218 7.49 13.60 -22.80
C ALA A 218 8.93 13.14 -22.45
N VAL A 219 9.06 12.05 -21.67
CA VAL A 219 10.32 11.34 -21.41
C VAL A 219 10.20 9.95 -22.03
N GLU A 220 10.55 9.83 -23.32
CA GLU A 220 11.08 8.64 -24.00
C GLU A 220 11.00 8.81 -25.53
N SER A 221 12.12 9.21 -26.14
CA SER A 221 12.54 8.86 -27.53
C SER A 221 13.77 9.71 -27.89
N ARG A 222 14.94 9.22 -27.49
CA ARG A 222 16.19 9.51 -28.18
C ARG A 222 16.83 8.17 -28.47
N ASP A 223 16.33 7.57 -29.55
CA ASP A 223 16.97 6.44 -30.21
C ASP A 223 18.36 6.85 -30.71
N ASP A 224 19.21 5.84 -30.87
CA ASP A 224 20.61 5.97 -31.29
C ASP A 224 20.77 6.40 -32.76
N ASP A 225 21.82 7.20 -33.03
CA ASP A 225 22.66 7.20 -34.24
C ASP A 225 23.88 8.15 -34.06
#